data_AF-A0AAW7LZK9-F1
#
_entry.id   AF-A0AAW7LZK9-F1
#
_cell.length_a   1.000
_cell.length_b   1.000
_cell.length_c   1.000
_cell.angle_alpha   90.00
_cell.angle_beta   90.00
_cell.angle_gamma   90.00
#
_symmetry.space_group_name_H-M   'P 1'
#
loop_
_entity.id
_entity.type
_entity.pdbx_description
1 polymer ?
#
loop_
_entity_poly.entity_id
_entity_poly.type
_entity_poly.pdbx_seq_one_letter_code
_entity_poly.pdbx_strand_id
1 'polypeptide(L)' 'CARVFIQKLEHQSGKLADWVRDLLCRKSNFVVTCALANKLARIAWALTARQQTYVA' A
#
# COMPACT_ATOMS: atom_id res chain seq x y z
N CYS A 1 -2.46 -3.54 9.99
CA CYS A 1 -1.41 -3.13 9.02
C CYS A 1 -1.79 -1.88 8.22
N ALA A 2 -2.90 -1.86 7.45
CA ALA A 2 -3.29 -0.68 6.66
C ALA A 2 -3.84 0.50 7.49
N ARG A 3 -4.68 0.25 8.51
CA ARG A 3 -5.20 1.32 9.41
C ARG A 3 -4.09 2.04 10.17
N VAL A 4 -3.08 1.31 10.66
CA VAL A 4 -1.93 1.90 11.37
C VAL A 4 -1.09 2.76 10.43
N PHE A 5 -0.93 2.35 9.16
CA PHE A 5 -0.27 3.16 8.14
C PHE A 5 -1.01 4.47 7.89
N ILE A 6 -2.35 4.44 7.80
CA ILE A 6 -3.17 5.65 7.66
C ILE A 6 -3.07 6.55 8.92
N GLN A 7 -3.07 5.97 10.12
CA GLN A 7 -2.89 6.74 11.37
C GLN A 7 -1.50 7.39 11.47
N LYS A 8 -0.46 6.71 10.97
CA LYS A 8 0.92 7.21 10.93
C LYS A 8 1.23 8.00 9.66
N LEU A 9 0.25 8.24 8.78
CA LEU A 9 0.45 8.85 7.46
C LEU A 9 1.12 10.22 7.56
N GLU A 10 0.83 10.97 8.63
CA GLU A 10 1.44 12.27 8.91
C GLU A 10 2.98 12.19 9.02
N HIS A 11 3.49 11.10 9.58
CA HIS A 11 4.92 10.82 9.76
C HIS A 11 5.52 10.02 8.59
N GLN A 12 4.71 9.61 7.61
CA GLN A 12 5.16 8.90 6.42
C GLN A 12 5.33 9.88 5.26
N SER A 13 6.51 9.85 4.64
CA SER A 13 6.85 10.69 3.49
C SER A 13 7.16 9.82 2.27
N GLY A 14 6.78 10.30 1.09
CA GLY A 14 7.03 9.65 -0.20
C GLY A 14 5.77 9.35 -1.02
N LYS A 15 5.99 8.90 -2.27
CA LYS A 15 4.95 8.75 -3.31
C LYS A 15 3.73 7.92 -2.87
N LEU A 16 3.91 6.91 -2.01
CA LEU A 16 2.80 6.12 -1.48
C LEU A 16 1.96 6.91 -0.48
N ALA A 17 2.61 7.68 0.41
CA ALA A 17 1.92 8.52 1.39
C ALA A 17 1.16 9.66 0.70
N ASP A 18 1.76 10.31 -0.30
CA ASP A 18 1.08 11.33 -1.11
C ASP A 18 -0.13 10.76 -1.85
N TRP A 19 0.02 9.58 -2.46
CA TRP A 19 -1.10 8.90 -3.12
C TRP A 19 -2.23 8.55 -2.14
N VAL A 20 -1.90 8.08 -0.94
CA VAL A 20 -2.91 7.80 0.10
C VAL A 20 -3.57 9.09 0.60
N ARG A 21 -2.83 10.20 0.74
CA ARG A 21 -3.38 11.52 1.10
C ARG A 21 -4.37 12.04 0.06
N ASP A 22 -4.02 11.99 -1.23
CA ASP A 22 -4.93 12.38 -2.32
C ASP A 22 -6.17 11.47 -2.37
N LEU A 23 -6.00 10.17 -2.12
CA LEU A 23 -7.12 9.23 -2.09
C LEU A 23 -8.06 9.47 -0.89
N LEU A 24 -7.53 9.85 0.28
CA LEU A 24 -8.32 10.25 1.45
C LEU A 24 -9.10 11.54 1.21
N CYS A 25 -8.57 12.45 0.39
CA CYS A 25 -9.28 13.67 0.03
C CYS A 25 -10.52 13.39 -0.85
N ARG A 26 -10.50 12.30 -1.63
CA ARG A 26 -11.57 11.96 -2.60
C ARG A 26 -12.49 10.82 -2.15
N LYS A 27 -12.06 9.95 -1.23
CA LYS A 27 -12.75 8.70 -0.87
C LYS A 27 -12.76 8.45 0.64
N SER A 28 -13.73 7.66 1.08
CA SER A 28 -13.85 7.21 2.48
C SER A 28 -12.66 6.36 2.94
N ASN A 29 -12.28 6.51 4.22
CA ASN A 29 -11.21 5.78 4.91
C ASN A 29 -11.22 4.26 4.68
N PHE A 30 -12.40 3.65 4.61
CA PHE A 30 -12.52 2.21 4.38
C PHE A 30 -12.06 1.79 2.97
N VAL A 31 -12.41 2.59 1.96
CA VAL A 31 -11.99 2.34 0.57
C VAL A 31 -10.49 2.54 0.43
N VAL A 32 -9.94 3.57 1.08
CA VAL A 32 -8.48 3.81 1.10
C VAL A 32 -7.74 2.64 1.75
N THR A 33 -8.26 2.10 2.85
CA THR A 33 -7.68 0.95 3.56
C THR A 33 -7.63 -0.28 2.64
N CYS A 34 -8.71 -0.57 1.92
CA CYS A 34 -8.75 -1.68 0.95
C CYS A 34 -7.82 -1.44 -0.24
N ALA A 35 -7.79 -0.21 -0.78
CA ALA A 35 -6.92 0.13 -1.91
C ALA A 35 -5.44 -0.01 -1.53
N LEU A 36 -5.06 0.43 -0.32
CA LEU A 36 -3.72 0.24 0.22
C LEU A 36 -3.38 -1.25 0.39
N ALA A 37 -4.30 -2.04 0.96
CA ALA A 37 -4.12 -3.49 1.08
C ALA A 37 -3.94 -4.16 -0.29
N ASN A 38 -4.73 -3.77 -1.29
CA ASN A 38 -4.61 -4.28 -2.65
C ASN A 38 -3.27 -3.91 -3.29
N LYS A 39 -2.78 -2.68 -3.08
CA LYS A 39 -1.45 -2.24 -3.54
C LYS A 39 -0.34 -3.12 -2.94
N LEU A 40 -0.42 -3.40 -1.63
CA LEU A 40 0.53 -4.26 -0.93
C LEU A 40 0.44 -5.72 -1.39
N ALA A 41 -0.77 -6.24 -1.58
CA ALA A 41 -0.98 -7.59 -2.11
C ALA A 41 -0.42 -7.74 -3.53
N ARG A 42 -0.55 -6.71 -4.39
CA ARG A 42 0.06 -6.72 -5.72
C ARG A 42 1.59 -6.71 -5.67
N ILE A 43 2.20 -5.99 -4.72
CA ILE A 43 3.65 -5.99 -4.50
C ILE A 43 4.11 -7.37 -4.02
N ALA A 44 3.45 -7.92 -3.00
CA ALA A 44 3.72 -9.26 -2.48
C ALA A 44 3.56 -10.32 -3.57
N TRP A 45 2.48 -10.25 -4.35
CA TRP A 45 2.28 -11.14 -5.49
C TRP A 45 3.37 -10.94 -6.55
N ALA A 46 3.76 -9.71 -6.90
CA ALA A 46 4.87 -9.50 -7.82
C ALA A 46 6.17 -10.09 -7.27
N LEU A 47 6.45 -10.01 -5.97
CA LEU A 47 7.61 -10.65 -5.34
C LEU A 47 7.53 -12.18 -5.43
N THR A 48 6.39 -12.77 -5.09
CA THR A 48 6.16 -14.23 -5.16
C THR A 48 6.13 -14.75 -6.59
N ALA A 49 5.52 -14.03 -7.53
CA ALA A 49 5.46 -14.39 -8.94
C ALA A 49 6.81 -14.16 -9.65
N ARG A 50 7.62 -13.22 -9.15
CA ARG A 50 9.02 -13.03 -9.56
C ARG A 50 9.98 -13.92 -8.79
N GLN A 51 9.52 -14.93 -8.06
CA GLN A 51 10.34 -16.09 -7.70
C GLN A 51 10.74 -16.79 -9.01
N GLN A 52 11.69 -16.17 -9.72
CA GLN A 52 12.68 -16.90 -10.50
C GLN A 52 13.22 -17.94 -9.53
N THR A 53 13.09 -19.20 -9.91
CA THR A 53 13.70 -20.34 -9.24
C THR A 53 15.12 -19.92 -8.87
N TYR A 54 15.44 -19.89 -7.58
CA TYR A 54 16.81 -19.70 -7.15
C TYR A 54 17.59 -20.91 -7.67
N VAL A 55 18.25 -20.74 -8.81
CA VAL A 55 19.26 -21.67 -9.30
C VAL A 55 20.53 -21.26 -8.55
N ALA A 56 20.81 -21.99 -7.48
CA ALA A 56 22.10 -21.99 -6.82
C ALA A 56 23.14 -22.68 -7.71
#